data_AF-A0A0Q7BHE4-F1
#
_entry.id   AF-A0A0Q7BHE4-F1
#
_cell.length_a   1.000
_cell.length_b   1.000
_cell.length_c   1.000
_cell.angle_alpha   90.00
_cell.angle_beta   90.00
_cell.angle_gamma   90.00
#
_symmetry.space_group_name_H-M   'P 1'
#
loop_
_entity.id
_entity.type
_entity.pdbx_description
1 polymer ?
#
loop_
_entity_poly.entity_id
_entity_poly.type
_entity_poly.pdbx_seq_one_letter_code
_entity_poly.pdbx_strand_id
1 'polypeptide(L)'
;MFSTVLAALGLAACIALAVHMALPYRARARTDAALARLGGWVRGQIDRATGWRRRQRQTRAAALEAERVIRKARQSAQQGDGRVDGEWDGNVYRPKSFDKPKKPH
;
A
#
# COMPACT_ATOMS: atom_id res chain seq x y z
N MET A 1 30.00 14.64 27.03
CA MET A 1 28.82 15.23 26.37
C MET A 1 27.77 14.17 26.04
N PHE A 2 28.07 13.19 25.18
CA PHE A 2 27.07 12.16 24.82
C PHE A 2 26.69 11.25 26.01
N SER A 3 27.68 10.86 26.81
CA SER A 3 27.48 10.08 28.04
C SER A 3 26.60 10.80 29.07
N THR A 4 26.82 12.10 29.26
CA THR A 4 26.01 12.92 30.19
C THR A 4 24.58 13.09 29.71
N VAL A 5 24.35 13.23 28.40
CA VAL A 5 23.01 13.28 27.80
C VAL A 5 22.28 11.94 27.98
N LEU A 6 22.95 10.81 27.68
CA LEU A 6 22.35 9.48 27.86
C LEU A 6 22.04 9.18 29.34
N ALA A 7 22.95 9.55 30.25
CA ALA A 7 22.72 9.40 31.68
C ALA A 7 21.54 10.24 32.17
N ALA A 8 21.42 11.49 31.71
CA ALA A 8 20.29 12.36 32.04
C ALA A 8 18.96 11.81 31.50
N LEU A 9 18.94 11.31 30.26
CA LEU A 9 17.76 10.66 29.67
C LEU A 9 17.35 9.40 30.45
N GLY A 10 18.33 8.57 30.82
CA GLY A 10 18.09 7.38 31.64
C GLY A 10 17.49 7.74 33.00
N LEU A 11 18.07 8.73 33.69
CA LEU A 11 17.56 9.21 34.98
C LEU A 11 16.13 9.76 34.84
N ALA A 12 15.87 10.56 33.82
CA ALA A 12 14.53 11.10 33.55
C ALA A 12 13.50 9.98 33.30
N ALA A 13 13.88 8.94 32.55
CA ALA A 13 13.02 7.78 32.32
C ALA A 13 12.72 7.01 33.62
N CYS A 14 13.72 6.83 34.49
CA CYS A 14 13.54 6.20 35.80
C CYS A 14 12.57 6.99 36.69
N ILE A 15 12.72 8.32 36.76
CA ILE A 15 11.82 9.19 37.52
C ILE A 15 10.41 9.12 36.95
N ALA A 16 10.26 9.19 35.63
CA ALA A 16 8.96 9.10 34.97
C ALA A 16 8.26 7.77 35.29
N LEU A 17 8.99 6.65 35.30
CA LEU A 17 8.46 5.34 35.67
C LEU A 17 8.03 5.29 37.14
N ALA A 18 8.85 5.82 38.05
CA ALA A 18 8.53 5.88 39.47
C ALA A 18 7.27 6.71 39.74
N VAL A 19 7.16 7.88 39.12
CA VAL A 19 5.95 8.72 39.17
C VAL A 19 4.75 7.95 38.64
N HIS A 20 4.87 7.31 37.47
CA HIS A 20 3.80 6.53 36.86
C HIS A 20 3.30 5.38 37.75
N MET A 21 4.19 4.73 38.50
CA MET A 21 3.80 3.70 39.47
C MET A 21 3.08 4.28 40.70
N ALA A 22 3.40 5.49 41.11
CA ALA A 22 2.74 6.19 42.22
C ALA A 22 1.39 6.81 41.82
N LEU A 23 1.06 6.89 40.52
CA LEU A 23 -0.19 7.47 40.05
C LEU A 23 -1.40 6.56 40.34
N PRO A 24 -2.55 7.14 40.77
CA PRO A 24 -3.80 6.40 40.87
C PRO A 24 -4.27 5.93 39.48
N TYR A 25 -4.97 4.80 39.44
CA TYR A 25 -5.38 4.11 38.21
C TYR A 25 -6.03 5.03 37.14
N ARG A 26 -6.85 5.99 37.56
CA ARG A 26 -7.52 6.94 36.65
C ARG A 26 -6.55 7.88 35.94
N ALA A 27 -5.50 8.33 36.63
CA ALA A 27 -4.47 9.18 36.04
C ALA A 27 -3.56 8.35 35.13
N ARG A 28 -3.23 7.12 35.56
CA ARG A 28 -2.45 6.14 34.79
C ARG A 28 -3.06 5.81 33.43
N ALA A 29 -4.35 5.52 33.40
CA ALA A 29 -5.07 5.23 32.15
C ALA A 29 -5.04 6.41 31.16
N ARG A 30 -5.08 7.65 31.65
CA ARG A 30 -4.97 8.85 30.80
C ARG A 30 -3.57 9.02 30.24
N THR A 31 -2.54 8.83 31.07
CA THR A 31 -1.14 8.90 30.62
C THR A 31 -0.85 7.81 29.59
N ASP A 32 -1.34 6.58 29.81
CA ASP A 32 -1.13 5.47 28.88
C ASP A 32 -1.83 5.70 27.55
N ALA A 33 -3.06 6.20 27.57
CA ALA A 33 -3.78 6.55 26.35
C ALA A 33 -3.07 7.67 25.56
N ALA A 34 -2.48 8.65 26.24
CA ALA A 34 -1.71 9.71 25.60
C ALA A 34 -0.39 9.17 25.01
N LEU A 35 0.32 8.31 25.74
CA LEU A 35 1.53 7.64 25.25
C LEU A 35 1.24 6.75 24.03
N ALA A 36 0.16 5.98 24.07
CA ALA A 36 -0.24 5.14 22.95
C ALA A 36 -0.54 5.95 21.68
N ARG A 37 -1.20 7.11 21.83
CA ARG A 37 -1.48 8.04 20.72
C ARG A 37 -0.20 8.66 20.16
N LEU A 38 0.71 9.12 21.02
CA LEU A 38 2.00 9.65 20.61
C LEU A 38 2.85 8.58 19.92
N GLY A 39 2.90 7.37 20.48
CA GLY A 39 3.57 6.23 19.88
C GLY A 39 3.03 5.92 18.49
N GLY A 40 1.70 5.90 18.32
CA GLY A 40 1.06 5.72 17.02
C GLY A 40 1.40 6.82 16.01
N TRP A 41 1.40 8.09 16.45
CA TRP A 41 1.79 9.22 15.61
C TRP A 41 3.26 9.13 15.17
N VAL A 42 4.19 8.87 16.10
CA VAL A 42 5.62 8.71 15.81
C VAL A 42 5.84 7.56 14.84
N ARG A 43 5.18 6.41 15.05
CA ARG A 43 5.27 5.26 14.14
C ARG A 43 4.79 5.64 12.74
N GLY A 44 3.67 6.37 12.63
CA GLY A 44 3.19 6.89 11.35
C GLY A 44 4.12 7.90 10.68
N GLN A 45 4.90 8.69 11.45
CA GLN A 45 5.94 9.57 10.89
C GLN A 45 7.14 8.77 10.39
N ILE A 46 7.60 7.78 11.17
CA ILE A 46 8.68 6.88 10.78
C ILE A 46 8.28 6.11 9.52
N ASP A 47 7.06 5.58 9.45
CA ASP A 47 6.55 4.89 8.28
C ASP A 47 6.39 5.83 7.08
N ARG A 48 6.09 7.11 7.28
CA ARG A 48 6.11 8.09 6.19
C ARG A 48 7.52 8.36 5.68
N ALA A 49 8.46 8.59 6.58
CA ALA A 49 9.86 8.90 6.27
C ALA A 49 10.58 7.69 5.64
N THR A 50 10.40 6.50 6.20
CA THR A 50 11.05 5.26 5.74
C THR A 50 10.24 4.54 4.67
N GLY A 51 8.92 4.76 4.61
CA GLY A 51 8.03 4.14 3.64
C GLY A 51 8.22 4.64 2.22
N TRP A 52 9.01 5.69 1.98
CA TRP A 52 9.46 6.01 0.62
C TRP A 52 10.28 4.86 0.02
N ARG A 53 11.18 4.22 0.79
CA ARG A 53 11.93 3.04 0.33
C ARG A 53 11.03 1.83 0.09
N ARG A 54 9.99 1.65 0.91
CA ARG A 54 9.03 0.55 0.77
C ARG A 54 8.12 0.76 -0.45
N ARG A 55 7.63 1.98 -0.65
CA ARG A 55 6.86 2.39 -1.82
C ARG A 55 7.68 2.27 -3.10
N GLN A 56 8.96 2.64 -3.09
CA GLN A 56 9.85 2.53 -4.25
C GLN A 56 10.12 1.09 -4.69
N ARG A 57 10.11 0.12 -3.75
CA ARG A 57 10.21 -1.31 -4.09
C ARG A 57 8.89 -1.84 -4.67
N GLN A 58 7.75 -1.43 -4.10
CA GLN A 58 6.43 -1.83 -4.58
C GLN A 58 6.10 -1.23 -5.96
N THR A 59 6.46 0.03 -6.22
CA THR A 59 6.25 0.65 -7.52
C THR A 59 7.09 0.01 -8.62
N ARG A 60 8.32 -0.43 -8.31
CA ARG A 60 9.14 -1.22 -9.24
C ARG A 60 8.51 -2.57 -9.58
N ALA A 61 7.99 -3.29 -8.58
CA ALA A 61 7.28 -4.55 -8.82
C ALA A 61 6.02 -4.33 -9.69
N ALA A 62 5.21 -3.33 -9.36
CA ALA A 62 4.01 -2.98 -10.12
C ALA A 62 4.34 -2.51 -11.55
N ALA A 63 5.43 -1.78 -11.76
CA ALA A 63 5.86 -1.35 -13.09
C ALA A 63 6.26 -2.55 -13.97
N LEU A 64 6.98 -3.52 -13.41
CA LEU A 64 7.36 -4.75 -14.13
C LEU A 64 6.14 -5.60 -14.48
N GLU A 65 5.15 -5.68 -13.60
CA GLU A 65 3.88 -6.36 -13.88
C GLU A 65 3.09 -5.66 -14.99
N ALA A 66 2.99 -4.32 -14.93
CA ALA A 66 2.34 -3.53 -15.98
C ALA A 66 3.03 -3.70 -17.34
N GLU A 67 4.36 -3.66 -17.38
CA GLU A 67 5.12 -3.89 -18.62
C GLU A 67 4.89 -5.29 -19.19
N ARG A 68 4.75 -6.32 -18.35
CA ARG A 68 4.45 -7.69 -18.80
C ARG A 68 3.07 -7.76 -19.46
N VAL A 69 2.06 -7.11 -18.89
CA VAL A 69 0.70 -7.08 -19.47
C VAL A 69 0.68 -6.32 -20.80
N ILE A 70 1.32 -5.15 -20.86
CA ILE A 70 1.42 -4.35 -22.08
C ILE A 70 2.15 -5.11 -23.18
N ARG A 71 3.26 -5.78 -22.84
CA ARG A 71 4.03 -6.59 -23.78
C ARG A 71 3.23 -7.77 -24.30
N LYS A 72 2.49 -8.47 -23.43
CA LYS A 72 1.60 -9.55 -23.82
C LYS A 72 0.51 -9.06 -24.78
N ALA A 73 -0.13 -7.92 -24.47
CA ALA A 73 -1.12 -7.32 -25.36
C ALA A 73 -0.53 -6.94 -26.73
N ARG A 74 0.68 -6.35 -26.76
CA ARG A 74 1.37 -6.04 -28.02
C ARG A 74 1.72 -7.29 -28.82
N GLN A 75 2.24 -8.34 -28.16
CA GLN A 75 2.58 -9.60 -28.82
C GLN A 75 1.33 -10.31 -29.36
N SER A 76 0.23 -10.32 -28.60
CA SER A 76 -1.06 -10.84 -29.08
C SER A 76 -1.60 -10.05 -30.26
N ALA A 77 -1.40 -8.72 -30.30
CA ALA A 77 -1.76 -7.88 -31.44
C ALA A 77 -0.84 -8.07 -32.67
N GLN A 78 0.37 -8.60 -32.49
CA GLN A 78 1.35 -8.84 -33.57
C GLN A 78 1.33 -10.28 -34.11
N GLN A 79 1.03 -11.28 -33.27
CA GLN A 79 0.96 -12.70 -33.65
C GLN A 79 -0.45 -13.15 -34.04
N GLY A 80 -1.47 -12.51 -33.47
CA GLY A 80 -2.85 -12.79 -33.78
C GLY A 80 -3.37 -11.74 -34.76
N ASP A 81 -3.93 -12.22 -35.84
CA ASP A 81 -5.06 -11.67 -36.59
C ASP A 81 -6.11 -11.00 -35.66
N GLY A 82 -5.76 -9.84 -35.11
CA GLY A 82 -6.32 -9.29 -33.87
C GLY A 82 -7.20 -8.07 -34.07
N ARG A 83 -7.61 -7.80 -35.32
CA ARG A 83 -8.92 -7.18 -35.54
C ARG A 83 -9.90 -8.30 -35.22
N VAL A 84 -10.64 -8.19 -34.12
CA VAL A 84 -11.82 -9.04 -33.93
C VAL A 84 -12.62 -8.89 -35.21
N ASP A 85 -12.65 -9.95 -36.00
CA ASP A 85 -13.12 -9.91 -37.36
C ASP A 85 -14.63 -9.65 -37.28
N GLY A 86 -15.00 -8.40 -37.53
CA GLY A 86 -16.29 -7.84 -37.15
C GLY A 86 -16.59 -6.68 -38.07
N GLU A 87 -17.78 -6.70 -38.62
CA GLU A 87 -18.22 -5.73 -39.61
C GLU A 87 -18.83 -4.53 -38.89
N TRP A 88 -18.41 -3.34 -39.29
CA TRP A 88 -19.01 -2.10 -38.82
C TRP A 88 -20.21 -1.79 -39.69
N ASP A 89 -21.41 -1.88 -39.11
CA ASP A 89 -22.66 -1.50 -39.75
C ASP A 89 -23.10 -0.13 -39.19
N GLY A 90 -22.76 0.93 -39.91
CA GLY A 90 -23.02 2.30 -39.48
C GLY A 90 -22.32 2.65 -38.16
N ASN A 91 -23.09 2.86 -37.08
CA ASN A 91 -22.56 3.21 -35.75
C ASN A 91 -22.50 2.02 -34.77
N VAL A 92 -22.71 0.80 -35.26
CA VAL A 92 -22.79 -0.41 -34.42
C VAL A 92 -21.74 -1.41 -34.88
N TYR A 93 -20.90 -1.85 -33.93
CA TYR A 93 -19.92 -2.91 -34.17
C TYR A 93 -20.54 -4.29 -33.96
N ARG A 94 -20.56 -5.14 -34.99
CA ARG A 94 -21.05 -6.53 -34.91
C ARG A 94 -19.89 -7.53 -34.98
N PRO A 95 -19.56 -8.23 -33.88
CA PRO A 95 -18.59 -9.32 -33.92
C PRO A 95 -19.18 -10.57 -34.58
N LYS A 96 -18.44 -11.21 -35.51
CA LYS A 96 -18.86 -12.42 -36.25
C LYS A 96 -19.18 -13.64 -35.38
N SER A 97 -18.89 -13.59 -34.07
CA SER A 97 -19.18 -14.68 -33.12
C SER A 97 -20.65 -14.85 -32.77
N PHE A 98 -21.51 -13.88 -33.13
CA PHE A 98 -22.96 -13.92 -32.91
C PHE A 98 -23.73 -14.69 -33.99
N ASP A 99 -23.20 -14.81 -35.22
CA ASP A 99 -23.82 -15.57 -36.32
C ASP A 99 -23.48 -17.07 -36.22
N LYS A 100 -23.82 -17.69 -35.08
CA LYS A 100 -23.83 -19.15 -34.99
C LYS A 100 -25.19 -19.65 -35.46
N PRO A 101 -25.26 -20.52 -36.49
CA PRO A 101 -26.54 -21.08 -36.93
C PRO A 101 -27.19 -21.83 -35.77
N LYS A 102 -28.44 -21.45 -35.47
CA LYS A 102 -29.26 -22.04 -34.41
C LYS A 102 -29.42 -23.53 -34.71
N LYS A 103 -29.04 -24.39 -33.75
CA LYS A 103 -29.18 -25.84 -33.90
C LYS A 103 -30.66 -26.21 -34.15
N PRO A 104 -30.97 -27.07 -35.13
CA PRO A 104 -32.33 -27.54 -35.34
C PRO A 104 -32.72 -28.44 -34.16
N HIS A 105 -33.95 -28.24 -33.68
CA HIS A 105 -34.63 -29.06 -32.68
C HIS A 105 -35.41 -30.16 -33.38
#